data_AF-A0A7M7P1E7-F1
#
_entry.id   AF-A0A7M7P1E7-F1
#
_cell.length_a   1.000
_cell.length_b   1.000
_cell.length_c   1.000
_cell.angle_alpha   90.00
_cell.angle_beta   90.00
_cell.angle_gamma   90.00
#
_symmetry.space_group_name_H-M   'P 1'
#
loop_
_entity.id
_entity.type
_entity.pdbx_description
1 polymer ?
#
loop_
_entity_poly.entity_id
_entity_poly.type
_entity_poly.pdbx_seq_one_letter_code
_entity_poly.pdbx_strand_id
1 'polypeptide(L)'
;MKVYGIDDFVTELASLAASSQIQTVNLDFRSQDSVLSHLASNQLAKFICYLPCLTNLTITTGDFVIDDFVTELASLAASSQIQTVNLDFTTDFDMAVMKLLSHSASMQLATFLCSLPCLTTLVISVNQYLHDDFFTELASLAASSQLLRV
;
A
#
# COMPACT_ATOMS: atom_id res chain seq x y z
N MET A 1 -14.85 27.14 13.79
CA MET A 1 -14.36 26.31 12.67
C MET A 1 -13.50 25.23 13.30
N LYS A 2 -13.96 23.96 13.36
CA LYS A 2 -13.11 22.88 13.86
C LYS A 2 -12.00 22.70 12.82
N VAL A 3 -10.76 22.99 13.20
CA VAL A 3 -9.60 22.58 12.41
C VAL A 3 -9.45 21.09 12.72
N TYR A 4 -9.89 20.26 11.79
CA TYR A 4 -9.68 18.82 11.89
C TYR A 4 -8.20 18.54 11.64
N GLY A 5 -7.56 17.80 12.56
CA GLY A 5 -6.23 17.26 12.30
C GLY A 5 -6.30 16.19 11.22
N ILE A 6 -5.16 15.88 10.58
CA ILE A 6 -5.08 14.81 9.57
C ILE A 6 -5.60 13.48 10.13
N ASP A 7 -5.33 13.19 11.40
CA ASP A 7 -5.79 11.98 12.08
C ASP A 7 -7.32 11.91 12.18
N ASP A 8 -7.98 13.03 12.53
CA ASP A 8 -9.44 13.09 12.62
C ASP A 8 -10.07 12.89 11.23
N PHE A 9 -9.49 13.54 10.22
CA PHE A 9 -9.95 13.43 8.83
C PHE A 9 -9.86 11.99 8.33
N VAL A 10 -8.71 11.34 8.47
CA VAL A 10 -8.53 9.96 7.98
C VAL A 10 -9.34 8.96 8.80
N THR A 11 -9.53 9.20 10.10
CA THR A 11 -10.41 8.38 10.94
C THR A 11 -11.87 8.47 10.47
N GLU A 12 -12.37 9.67 10.17
CA GLU A 12 -13.71 9.85 9.61
C GLU A 12 -13.83 9.17 8.23
N LEU A 13 -12.82 9.35 7.37
CA LEU A 13 -12.74 8.70 6.05
C LEU A 13 -12.86 7.17 6.18
N ALA A 14 -12.09 6.55 7.08
CA ALA A 14 -12.11 5.12 7.33
C ALA A 14 -13.49 4.62 7.81
N SER A 15 -14.19 5.42 8.62
CA SER A 15 -15.55 5.08 9.10
C SER A 15 -16.60 5.02 7.97
N LEU A 16 -16.34 5.70 6.86
CA LEU A 16 -17.22 5.77 5.69
C LEU A 16 -16.87 4.74 4.60
N ALA A 17 -15.79 3.96 4.78
CA ALA A 17 -15.29 3.04 3.76
C ALA A 17 -16.34 2.03 3.31
N ALA A 18 -17.01 1.38 4.27
CA ALA A 18 -17.94 0.29 4.01
C ALA A 18 -19.22 0.69 3.26
N SER A 19 -19.59 1.98 3.26
CA SER A 19 -20.75 2.51 2.53
C SER A 19 -20.37 3.21 1.22
N SER A 20 -19.07 3.31 0.94
CA SER A 20 -18.56 4.01 -0.22
C SER A 20 -18.64 3.17 -1.50
N GLN A 21 -18.82 3.85 -2.63
CA GLN A 21 -18.80 3.25 -3.97
C GLN A 21 -17.50 3.54 -4.72
N ILE A 22 -16.44 3.93 -4.02
CA ILE A 22 -15.13 4.21 -4.63
C ILE A 22 -14.57 2.92 -5.25
N GLN A 23 -14.23 3.00 -6.54
CA GLN A 23 -13.64 1.90 -7.31
C GLN A 23 -12.15 2.08 -7.56
N THR A 24 -11.65 3.30 -7.44
CA THR A 24 -10.26 3.66 -7.72
C THR A 24 -9.73 4.56 -6.63
N VAL A 25 -8.57 4.21 -6.08
CA VAL A 25 -7.81 5.07 -5.18
C VAL A 25 -6.40 5.23 -5.70
N ASN A 26 -5.93 6.47 -5.73
CA ASN A 26 -4.55 6.83 -6.04
C ASN A 26 -3.96 7.54 -4.82
N LEU A 27 -2.93 6.96 -4.23
CA LEU A 27 -2.17 7.53 -3.13
C LEU A 27 -0.84 8.05 -3.66
N ASP A 28 -0.50 9.29 -3.34
CA ASP A 28 0.75 9.93 -3.74
C ASP A 28 1.52 10.40 -2.50
N PHE A 29 2.58 9.69 -2.15
CA PHE A 29 3.47 9.93 -1.01
C PHE A 29 4.79 10.59 -1.44
N ARG A 30 4.80 11.35 -2.55
CA ARG A 30 6.02 12.06 -3.01
C ARG A 30 6.26 13.42 -2.33
N SER A 31 5.29 13.93 -1.58
CA SER A 31 5.40 15.25 -0.93
C SER A 31 6.26 15.19 0.34
N GLN A 32 7.11 16.20 0.58
CA GLN A 32 7.95 16.23 1.78
C GLN A 32 7.19 16.38 3.11
N ASP A 33 5.94 16.85 3.02
CA ASP A 33 5.05 17.00 4.17
C ASP A 33 4.15 15.78 4.40
N SER A 34 4.33 14.68 3.65
CA SER A 34 3.43 13.51 3.71
C SER A 34 3.72 12.52 4.84
N VAL A 35 4.37 12.95 5.92
CA VAL A 35 4.59 12.10 7.09
C VAL A 35 3.26 11.92 7.82
N LEU A 36 2.64 10.77 7.62
CA LEU A 36 1.46 10.36 8.37
C LEU A 36 1.85 9.92 9.77
N SER A 37 1.01 10.22 10.75
CA SER A 37 1.11 9.59 12.06
C SER A 37 0.84 8.08 11.93
N HIS A 38 1.31 7.28 12.88
CA HIS A 38 0.94 5.85 12.96
C HIS A 38 -0.59 5.64 12.92
N LEU A 39 -1.35 6.54 13.57
CA LEU A 39 -2.82 6.47 13.54
C LEU A 39 -3.36 6.74 12.13
N ALA A 40 -2.93 7.82 11.48
CA ALA A 40 -3.38 8.15 10.12
C ALA A 40 -2.98 7.06 9.11
N SER A 41 -1.77 6.50 9.22
CA SER A 41 -1.31 5.37 8.41
C SER A 41 -2.26 4.17 8.54
N ASN A 42 -2.60 3.77 9.77
CA ASN A 42 -3.46 2.60 9.99
C ASN A 42 -4.91 2.86 9.55
N GLN A 43 -5.44 4.07 9.77
CA GLN A 43 -6.78 4.43 9.32
C GLN A 43 -6.86 4.50 7.80
N LEU A 44 -5.81 4.97 7.13
CA LEU A 44 -5.75 4.96 5.67
C LEU A 44 -5.74 3.54 5.13
N ALA A 45 -4.95 2.64 5.70
CA ALA A 45 -4.94 1.22 5.32
C ALA A 45 -6.33 0.57 5.50
N LYS A 46 -7.01 0.84 6.62
CA LYS A 46 -8.39 0.39 6.87
C LYS A 46 -9.36 0.94 5.84
N PHE A 47 -9.25 2.23 5.53
CA PHE A 47 -10.08 2.85 4.51
C PHE A 47 -9.95 2.08 3.19
N ILE A 48 -8.72 1.87 2.69
CA ILE A 48 -8.47 1.14 1.44
C ILE A 48 -9.04 -0.28 1.47
N CYS A 49 -8.70 -1.08 2.48
CA CYS A 49 -9.08 -2.49 2.52
C CYS A 49 -10.58 -2.71 2.76
N TYR A 50 -11.29 -1.74 3.36
CA TYR A 50 -12.72 -1.83 3.62
C TYR A 50 -13.61 -1.15 2.58
N LEU A 51 -13.04 -0.59 1.51
CA LEU A 51 -13.83 -0.15 0.36
C LEU A 51 -14.40 -1.37 -0.38
N PRO A 52 -15.73 -1.61 -0.35
CA PRO A 52 -16.31 -2.85 -0.88
C PRO A 52 -16.26 -2.92 -2.41
N CYS A 53 -16.12 -1.77 -3.08
CA CYS A 53 -16.09 -1.66 -4.53
C CYS A 53 -14.69 -1.36 -5.10
N LEU A 54 -13.65 -1.28 -4.27
CA LEU A 54 -12.32 -0.91 -4.73
C LEU A 54 -11.72 -2.02 -5.61
N THR A 55 -11.48 -1.71 -6.88
CA THR A 55 -10.86 -2.63 -7.84
C THR A 55 -9.47 -2.19 -8.26
N ASN A 56 -9.16 -0.88 -8.17
CA ASN A 56 -7.91 -0.31 -8.65
C ASN A 56 -7.23 0.51 -7.55
N LEU A 57 -6.03 0.09 -7.17
CA LEU A 57 -5.19 0.80 -6.22
C LEU A 57 -3.89 1.23 -6.90
N THR A 58 -3.61 2.53 -6.90
CA THR A 58 -2.29 3.06 -7.25
C THR A 58 -1.62 3.60 -6.00
N ILE A 59 -0.38 3.17 -5.76
CA ILE A 59 0.48 3.74 -4.72
C ILE A 59 1.71 4.29 -5.43
N THR A 60 1.82 5.61 -5.46
CA THR A 60 3.02 6.33 -5.89
C THR A 60 3.72 6.80 -4.64
N THR A 61 5.00 6.49 -4.49
CA THR A 61 5.77 6.84 -3.31
C THR A 61 7.12 7.43 -3.67
N GLY A 62 7.48 8.52 -2.99
CA GLY A 62 8.79 9.15 -3.06
C GLY A 62 9.62 8.76 -1.85
N ASP A 63 10.47 9.65 -1.33
CA ASP A 63 11.50 9.30 -0.33
C ASP A 63 10.99 9.05 1.11
N PHE A 64 9.68 8.86 1.31
CA PHE A 64 9.06 8.78 2.64
C PHE A 64 8.67 7.36 3.04
N VAL A 65 9.08 7.00 4.26
CA VAL A 65 8.85 5.67 4.84
C VAL A 65 7.41 5.56 5.32
N ILE A 66 6.62 4.70 4.66
CA ILE A 66 5.21 4.40 4.94
C ILE A 66 5.03 3.01 5.60
N ASP A 67 5.99 2.62 6.45
CA ASP A 67 6.08 1.27 7.02
C ASP A 67 4.82 0.83 7.78
N ASP A 68 4.28 1.69 8.64
CA ASP A 68 3.06 1.39 9.41
C ASP A 68 1.86 1.17 8.48
N PHE A 69 1.74 2.02 7.46
CA PHE A 69 0.67 1.92 6.47
C PHE A 69 0.77 0.59 5.70
N VAL A 70 1.96 0.22 5.21
CA VAL A 70 2.17 -1.04 4.48
C VAL A 70 1.91 -2.26 5.37
N THR A 71 2.34 -2.20 6.63
CA THR A 71 2.14 -3.29 7.59
C THR A 71 0.65 -3.52 7.87
N GLU A 72 -0.12 -2.46 8.11
CA GLU A 72 -1.57 -2.57 8.32
C GLU A 72 -2.30 -2.95 7.01
N LEU A 73 -1.84 -2.46 5.86
CA LEU A 73 -2.40 -2.83 4.57
C LEU A 73 -2.28 -4.34 4.31
N ALA A 74 -1.10 -4.91 4.61
CA ALA A 74 -0.85 -6.34 4.52
C ALA A 74 -1.74 -7.17 5.45
N SER A 75 -1.97 -6.70 6.68
CA SER A 75 -2.80 -7.41 7.66
C SER A 75 -4.28 -7.52 7.26
N LEU A 76 -4.77 -6.57 6.45
CA LEU A 76 -6.17 -6.48 6.01
C LEU A 76 -6.42 -6.96 4.58
N ALA A 77 -5.36 -7.25 3.82
CA ALA A 77 -5.39 -7.53 2.38
C ALA A 77 -6.41 -8.61 1.97
N ALA A 78 -6.50 -9.69 2.75
CA ALA A 78 -7.32 -10.86 2.45
C ALA A 78 -8.84 -10.55 2.36
N SER A 79 -9.28 -9.41 2.91
CA SER A 79 -10.67 -8.98 2.87
C SER A 79 -11.01 -8.10 1.64
N SER A 80 -10.00 -7.68 0.89
CA SER A 80 -10.14 -6.71 -0.19
C SER A 80 -10.56 -7.33 -1.52
N GLN A 81 -11.21 -6.53 -2.36
CA GLN A 81 -11.65 -6.89 -3.72
C GLN A 81 -10.75 -6.30 -4.82
N ILE A 82 -9.57 -5.77 -4.45
CA ILE A 82 -8.64 -5.15 -5.39
C ILE A 82 -8.21 -6.14 -6.47
N GLN A 83 -8.33 -5.72 -7.73
CA GLN A 83 -7.99 -6.51 -8.92
C GLN A 83 -6.73 -6.02 -9.61
N THR A 84 -6.47 -4.72 -9.51
CA THR A 84 -5.31 -4.05 -10.11
C THR A 84 -4.56 -3.28 -9.04
N VAL A 85 -3.27 -3.57 -8.91
CA VAL A 85 -2.34 -2.76 -8.12
C VAL A 85 -1.28 -2.17 -9.06
N ASN A 86 -1.11 -0.86 -9.01
CA ASN A 86 0.00 -0.14 -9.63
C ASN A 86 0.90 0.43 -8.54
N LEU A 87 2.14 -0.02 -8.50
CA LEU A 87 3.16 0.50 -7.59
C LEU A 87 4.16 1.33 -8.40
N ASP A 88 4.24 2.62 -8.08
CA ASP A 88 5.15 3.54 -8.72
C ASP A 88 6.18 4.04 -7.71
N PHE A 89 7.39 3.51 -7.88
CA PHE A 89 8.58 3.83 -7.10
C PHE A 89 9.54 4.73 -7.87
N THR A 90 9.06 5.40 -8.92
CA THR A 90 9.86 6.37 -9.65
C THR A 90 9.97 7.66 -8.85
N THR A 91 11.21 8.11 -8.68
CA THR A 91 11.54 9.38 -8.04
C THR A 91 12.13 10.32 -9.09
N ASP A 92 11.65 11.57 -9.12
CA ASP A 92 12.16 12.62 -10.00
C ASP A 92 13.44 13.28 -9.45
N PHE A 93 13.86 12.91 -8.24
CA PHE A 93 15.00 13.48 -7.54
C PHE A 93 16.25 12.61 -7.72
N ASP A 94 17.35 13.26 -8.13
CA ASP A 94 18.69 12.68 -8.32
C ASP A 94 19.40 12.48 -6.96
N MET A 95 18.69 11.90 -5.99
CA MET A 95 19.16 11.68 -4.63
C MET A 95 19.57 10.23 -4.47
N ALA A 96 20.89 10.01 -4.47
CA ALA A 96 21.48 8.73 -4.14
C ALA A 96 21.21 8.37 -2.66
N VAL A 97 20.73 7.15 -2.43
CA VAL A 97 20.76 6.41 -1.16
C VAL A 97 19.72 6.82 -0.09
N MET A 98 18.43 6.87 -0.43
CA MET A 98 17.37 6.67 0.57
C MET A 98 16.62 5.38 0.26
N LYS A 99 16.61 4.47 1.24
CA LYS A 99 15.81 3.25 1.19
C LYS A 99 14.36 3.63 1.51
N LEU A 100 13.50 3.39 0.54
CA LEU A 100 12.09 3.79 0.53
C LEU A 100 11.27 3.19 1.67
N LEU A 101 11.52 1.92 1.98
CA LEU A 101 10.84 1.12 2.99
C LEU A 101 11.90 0.44 3.85
N SER A 102 11.58 0.10 5.09
CA SER A 102 12.44 -0.84 5.81
C SER A 102 12.43 -2.21 5.10
N HIS A 103 13.41 -3.05 5.45
CA HIS A 103 13.43 -4.45 5.03
C HIS A 103 12.12 -5.17 5.41
N SER A 104 11.61 -4.92 6.62
CA SER A 104 10.33 -5.49 7.08
C SER A 104 9.15 -5.03 6.25
N ALA A 105 9.00 -3.72 6.03
CA ALA A 105 7.90 -3.20 5.24
C ALA A 105 7.97 -3.61 3.77
N SER A 106 9.19 -3.76 3.22
CA SER A 106 9.40 -4.33 1.89
C SER A 106 8.84 -5.75 1.79
N MET A 107 9.10 -6.62 2.77
CA MET A 107 8.50 -7.95 2.82
C MET A 107 6.97 -7.90 3.03
N GLN A 108 6.48 -7.01 3.91
CA GLN A 108 5.04 -6.86 4.13
C GLN A 108 4.30 -6.39 2.88
N LEU A 109 4.92 -5.56 2.03
CA LEU A 109 4.35 -5.18 0.75
C LEU A 109 4.19 -6.39 -0.18
N ALA A 110 5.16 -7.31 -0.21
CA ALA A 110 5.03 -8.56 -0.95
C ALA A 110 3.89 -9.43 -0.37
N THR A 111 3.80 -9.53 0.96
CA THR A 111 2.69 -10.20 1.66
C THR A 111 1.34 -9.61 1.30
N PHE A 112 1.22 -8.27 1.26
CA PHE A 112 0.00 -7.58 0.83
C PHE A 112 -0.42 -8.05 -0.57
N LEU A 113 0.49 -7.96 -1.56
CA LEU A 113 0.20 -8.33 -2.94
C LEU A 113 -0.26 -9.78 -3.07
N CYS A 114 0.45 -10.73 -2.43
CA CYS A 114 0.11 -12.14 -2.48
C CYS A 114 -1.14 -12.52 -1.66
N SER A 115 -1.57 -11.65 -0.74
CA SER A 115 -2.76 -11.87 0.09
C SER A 115 -4.05 -11.29 -0.52
N LEU A 116 -3.95 -10.50 -1.60
CA LEU A 116 -5.11 -10.00 -2.33
C LEU A 116 -5.76 -11.14 -3.14
N PRO A 117 -6.99 -11.58 -2.79
CA PRO A 117 -7.60 -12.77 -3.41
C PRO A 117 -8.02 -12.55 -4.86
N CYS A 118 -8.23 -11.29 -5.26
CA CYS A 118 -8.73 -10.91 -6.57
C CYS A 118 -7.68 -10.25 -7.47
N LEU A 119 -6.42 -10.13 -7.01
CA LEU A 119 -5.36 -9.47 -7.77
C LEU A 119 -5.07 -10.26 -9.06
N THR A 120 -5.27 -9.60 -10.19
CA THR A 120 -5.03 -10.18 -11.53
C THR A 120 -4.05 -9.35 -12.35
N THR A 121 -3.92 -8.06 -12.02
CA THR A 121 -3.01 -7.14 -12.70
C THR A 121 -2.11 -6.48 -11.67
N LEU A 122 -0.80 -6.67 -11.84
CA LEU A 122 0.23 -6.01 -11.05
C LEU A 122 1.17 -5.26 -11.98
N VAL A 123 1.28 -3.96 -11.77
CA VAL A 123 2.26 -3.11 -12.44
C VAL A 123 3.21 -2.59 -11.38
N ILE A 124 4.51 -2.75 -11.64
CA ILE A 124 5.57 -2.22 -10.76
C ILE A 124 6.51 -1.40 -11.63
N SER A 125 6.54 -0.09 -11.39
CA SER A 125 7.49 0.83 -12.02
C SER A 125 8.59 1.14 -11.01
N VAL A 126 9.81 0.68 -11.29
CA VAL A 126 10.98 0.89 -10.42
C VAL A 126 12.04 1.68 -11.17
N ASN A 127 12.62 2.70 -10.52
CA ASN A 127 13.88 3.26 -10.97
C ASN A 127 15.05 2.47 -10.37
N GLN A 128 15.39 2.53 -9.06
CA GLN A 128 16.57 1.84 -8.48
C GLN A 128 16.52 1.51 -6.95
N TYR A 129 15.39 1.65 -6.23
CA TYR A 129 15.43 1.77 -4.75
C TYR A 129 14.52 0.86 -3.90
N LEU A 130 13.98 -0.22 -4.48
CA LEU A 130 13.31 -1.28 -3.71
C LEU A 130 14.34 -2.28 -3.16
N HIS A 131 14.12 -2.77 -1.94
CA HIS A 131 14.97 -3.82 -1.37
C HIS A 131 14.81 -5.15 -2.10
N ASP A 132 15.91 -5.89 -2.29
CA ASP A 132 15.88 -7.26 -2.81
C ASP A 132 14.95 -8.19 -1.98
N ASP A 133 14.77 -7.88 -0.69
CA ASP A 133 13.83 -8.58 0.20
C ASP A 133 12.40 -8.57 -0.33
N PHE A 134 11.95 -7.46 -0.96
CA PHE A 134 10.63 -7.40 -1.57
C PHE A 134 10.50 -8.45 -2.67
N PHE A 135 11.46 -8.50 -3.60
CA PHE A 135 11.42 -9.44 -4.72
C PHE A 135 11.60 -10.88 -4.27
N THR A 136 12.46 -11.11 -3.27
CA THR A 136 12.71 -12.43 -2.69
C THR A 136 11.45 -12.98 -2.02
N GLU A 137 10.79 -12.17 -1.19
CA GLU A 137 9.55 -12.56 -0.52
C GLU A 137 8.41 -12.74 -1.51
N LEU A 138 8.27 -11.83 -2.49
CA LEU A 138 7.26 -11.93 -3.54
C LEU A 138 7.40 -13.23 -4.34
N ALA A 139 8.62 -13.62 -4.72
CA ALA A 139 8.90 -14.87 -5.42
C ALA A 139 8.59 -16.10 -4.54
N SER A 140 8.97 -16.06 -3.26
CA SER A 140 8.71 -17.13 -2.28
C SER A 140 7.21 -17.39 -2.08
N LEU A 141 6.43 -16.32 -1.85
CA LEU A 141 4.99 -16.40 -1.65
C LEU A 141 4.27 -16.85 -2.93
N ALA A 142 4.64 -16.29 -4.09
CA ALA A 142 4.07 -16.69 -5.37
C ALA A 142 4.30 -18.18 -5.68
N ALA A 143 5.49 -18.71 -5.37
CA ALA A 143 5.80 -20.13 -5.53
C ALA A 143 4.95 -21.01 -4.59
N SER A 144 4.73 -20.56 -3.35
CA SER A 144 3.93 -21.28 -2.35
C SER A 144 2.45 -21.32 -2.71
N SER A 145 1.91 -20.25 -3.31
CA SER A 145 0.51 -20.20 -3.78
C SER A 145 0.22 -21.18 -4.92
N GLN A 146 1.23 -21.58 -5.71
CA GLN A 146 1.06 -22.61 -6.73
C GLN A 146 0.99 -24.02 -6.15
N LEU A 147 1.71 -24.29 -5.05
CA LEU A 147 1.76 -25.61 -4.43
C LEU A 147 0.48 -26.01 -3.69
N LEU A 148 -0.36 -25.04 -3.30
CA LEU A 148 -1.64 -25.26 -2.64
C LEU A 148 -2.82 -25.45 -3.61
N ARG A 149 -2.60 -25.35 -4.93
CA ARG A 149 -3.63 -25.57 -5.97
C ARG A 149 -3.65 -27.01 -6.53
N VAL A 150 -3.19 -28.00 -5.77
CA VAL A 150 -3.19 -29.42 -6.14
C VAL A 150 -4.46 -30.12 -5.70
#